data_AF-A0A1W0D5N2-F1
#
_entry.id   AF-A0A1W0D5N2-F1
#
_cell.length_a   1.000
_cell.length_b   1.000
_cell.length_c   1.000
_cell.angle_alpha   90.00
_cell.angle_beta   90.00
_cell.angle_gamma   90.00
#
_symmetry.space_group_name_H-M   'P 1'
#
loop_
_entity.id
_entity.type
_entity.pdbx_description
1 polymer ?
#
loop_
_entity_poly.entity_id
_entity_poly.type
_entity_poly.pdbx_seq_one_letter_code
_entity_poly.pdbx_strand_id
1 'polypeptide(L)' 'MIGHDTTIRDWLEIKQRARSHDLQPNIKTPPMPPELKRRRDDSEERRMFRQLAGDEPIQQAA' A
#
# COMPACT_ATOMS: atom_id res chain seq x y z
N MET A 1 17.24 32.94 -25.29
CA MET A 1 16.57 32.18 -24.22
C MET A 1 17.61 31.19 -23.69
N ILE A 2 18.19 31.45 -22.51
CA ILE A 2 19.19 30.54 -21.91
C ILE A 2 18.40 29.50 -21.14
N GLY A 3 18.23 28.32 -21.74
CA GLY A 3 17.66 27.17 -21.05
C GLY A 3 18.58 26.82 -19.87
N HIS A 4 18.07 26.97 -18.65
CA HIS A 4 18.81 26.53 -17.48
C HIS A 4 18.72 25.00 -17.45
N ASP A 5 19.87 24.34 -17.49
CA ASP A 5 19.93 22.89 -17.31
C ASP A 5 19.61 22.58 -15.82
N THR A 6 18.36 22.19 -15.56
CA THR A 6 17.87 21.87 -14.21
C THR A 6 18.03 20.39 -13.87
N THR A 7 18.55 19.56 -14.79
CA THR A 7 18.59 18.10 -14.62
C THR A 7 19.29 17.67 -13.33
N ILE A 8 20.41 18.30 -12.98
CA ILE A 8 21.15 18.00 -11.76
C ILE A 8 20.36 18.41 -10.51
N ARG A 9 19.67 19.55 -10.54
CA ARG A 9 18.83 20.01 -9.43
C ARG A 9 17.67 19.04 -9.20
N ASP A 10 16.99 18.64 -10.27
CA ASP A 10 15.85 17.74 -10.22
C ASP A 10 16.29 16.34 -9.73
N TRP A 11 17.46 15.87 -10.18
CA TRP A 11 18.05 14.62 -9.71
C TRP A 11 18.36 14.64 -8.21
N LEU A 12 18.94 15.73 -7.70
CA LEU A 12 19.22 15.89 -6.27
C LEU A 12 17.94 15.91 -5.44
N GLU A 13 16.90 16.61 -5.90
CA GLU A 13 15.63 16.69 -5.20
C GLU A 13 14.92 15.33 -5.12
N ILE A 14 14.93 14.57 -6.22
CA ILE A 14 14.37 13.20 -6.25
C ILE A 14 15.11 12.29 -5.27
N LYS A 15 16.45 12.33 -5.25
CA LYS A 15 17.26 11.51 -4.33
C LYS A 15 17.04 11.88 -2.87
N GLN A 16 16.88 13.18 -2.59
CA GLN A 16 16.62 13.66 -1.24
C GLN A 16 15.24 13.21 -0.73
N ARG A 17 14.21 13.26 -1.59
CA ARG A 17 12.85 12.77 -1.28
C ARG A 17 12.80 11.24 -1.09
N ALA A 18 13.52 10.48 -1.90
CA ALA A 18 13.61 9.03 -1.74
C ALA A 18 14.23 8.65 -0.38
N ARG A 19 15.35 9.31 -0.03
CA ARG A 19 16.02 9.09 1.26
C ARG A 19 15.15 9.48 2.46
N SER A 20 14.35 10.53 2.36
CA SER A 20 13.45 10.92 3.46
C SER A 20 12.28 9.95 3.64
N HIS A 21 11.83 9.30 2.57
CA HIS A 21 10.83 8.24 2.64
C HIS A 21 11.38 6.98 3.33
N ASP A 22 12.60 6.58 3.01
CA ASP A 22 13.27 5.41 3.64
C ASP A 22 13.59 5.64 5.12
N LEU A 23 13.75 6.90 5.54
CA LEU A 23 13.98 7.30 6.93
C LEU A 23 12.69 7.40 7.75
N GLN A 24 11.52 7.14 7.17
CA GLN A 24 10.30 7.08 7.95
C GLN A 24 10.45 5.98 9.00
N PRO A 25 10.19 6.27 10.28
CA PRO A 25 10.24 5.25 11.31
C PRO A 25 9.29 4.13 10.88
N ASN A 26 9.78 2.89 10.90
CA ASN A 26 8.95 1.72 10.64
C ASN A 26 7.96 1.61 11.81
N ILE A 27 6.85 2.32 11.71
CA ILE A 27 5.76 2.31 12.69
C ILE A 27 5.19 0.90 12.62
N LYS A 28 5.70 0.02 13.50
CA LYS A 28 5.14 -1.31 13.66
C LYS A 28 3.69 -1.15 14.10
N THR A 29 2.77 -1.56 13.25
CA THR A 29 1.36 -1.64 13.61
C THR A 29 1.24 -2.51 14.86
N PRO A 30 0.52 -2.08 15.91
CA PRO A 30 0.33 -2.91 17.09
C PRO A 30 -0.32 -4.24 16.71
N PRO A 31 0.00 -5.35 17.41
CA PRO A 31 -0.58 -6.64 17.11
C PRO A 31 -2.10 -6.57 17.23
N MET A 32 -2.79 -7.17 16.25
CA MET A 32 -4.24 -7.19 16.22
C MET A 32 -4.78 -8.04 17.39
N PRO A 33 -5.83 -7.57 18.09
CA PRO A 33 -6.53 -8.37 19.10
C PRO A 33 -6.98 -9.73 18.52
N PRO A 34 -6.98 -10.81 19.32
CA PRO A 34 -7.34 -12.15 18.84
C PRO A 34 -8.72 -12.22 18.19
N GLU A 35 -9.69 -11.48 18.73
CA GLU A 35 -11.06 -11.43 18.21
C GLU A 35 -11.15 -10.76 16.83
N LEU A 36 -10.39 -9.67 16.63
CA LEU A 36 -10.36 -8.96 15.35
C LEU A 36 -9.67 -9.81 14.28
N LYS A 37 -8.62 -10.55 14.66
CA LYS A 37 -7.96 -11.48 13.75
C LYS A 37 -8.94 -12.56 13.28
N ARG A 38 -9.67 -13.21 14.21
CA ARG A 38 -10.68 -14.22 13.86
C ARG A 38 -11.74 -13.68 12.91
N ARG A 39 -12.29 -12.49 13.18
CA ARG A 39 -13.29 -11.86 12.29
C ARG A 39 -12.74 -11.62 10.88
N ARG A 40 -11.48 -11.19 10.77
CA ARG A 40 -10.82 -10.99 9.49
C ARG A 40 -10.65 -12.32 8.76
N ASP A 41 -10.12 -13.34 9.44
CA ASP A 41 -9.89 -14.67 8.87
C ASP A 41 -11.21 -15.28 8.36
N ASP A 42 -12.29 -15.23 9.17
CA ASP A 42 -13.63 -15.69 8.78
C ASP A 42 -14.17 -14.94 7.54
N SER A 43 -13.90 -13.64 7.45
CA SER A 43 -14.34 -12.83 6.32
C SER A 43 -13.57 -13.14 5.04
N GLU A 44 -12.26 -13.40 5.15
CA GLU A 44 -11.41 -13.82 4.05
C GLU A 44 -11.80 -15.23 3.57
N GLU A 45 -12.08 -16.15 4.50
CA GLU A 45 -12.56 -17.49 4.17
C GLU A 45 -13.89 -17.46 3.41
N ARG A 46 -14.87 -16.68 3.87
CA ARG A 46 -16.16 -16.49 3.16
C ARG A 46 -15.99 -15.83 1.80
N ARG A 47 -14.99 -14.95 1.65
CA ARG A 47 -14.69 -14.35 0.34
C ARG A 47 -14.10 -15.39 -0.60
N MET A 48 -13.10 -16.16 -0.14
CA MET A 48 -12.50 -17.24 -0.93
C MET A 48 -13.54 -18.30 -1.32
N PHE A 49 -14.46 -18.65 -0.42
CA PHE A 49 -15.54 -19.58 -0.71
C PHE A 49 -16.46 -19.06 -1.84
N ARG A 50 -16.85 -17.79 -1.80
CA ARG A 50 -17.66 -17.16 -2.87
C ARG A 50 -16.92 -17.08 -4.20
N GLN A 51 -15.61 -16.79 -4.17
CA GLN A 51 -14.76 -16.82 -5.37
C GLN A 51 -14.71 -18.21 -5.99
N LEU A 52 -14.54 -19.24 -5.17
CA LEU A 52 -14.50 -20.62 -5.62
C LEU A 52 -15.86 -21.10 -6.16
N ALA A 53 -16.96 -20.66 -5.53
CA ALA A 53 -18.31 -20.95 -5.98
C ALA A 53 -18.69 -20.24 -7.29
N GLY A 54 -17.91 -19.24 -7.72
CA GLY A 54 -18.23 -18.40 -8.89
C GLY A 54 -19.34 -17.37 -8.62
N ASP A 55 -19.73 -17.19 -7.36
CA ASP A 55 -20.81 -16.30 -6.93
C ASP A 55 -20.32 -14.88 -6.56
N GLU A 56 -19.01 -14.59 -6.69
CA GLU A 56 -18.50 -13.25 -6.36
C GLU A 56 -18.84 -12.26 -7.50
N PRO A 57 -19.68 -11.23 -7.27
CA PRO A 57 -19.89 -10.19 -8.26
C PRO A 57 -18.56 -9.44 -8.47
N ILE A 58 -18.19 -9.21 -9.72
CA ILE A 58 -17.00 -8.43 -10.09
C ILE A 58 -17.16 -7.03 -9.52
N GLN A 59 -16.53 -6.76 -8.37
CA GLN A 59 -16.42 -5.40 -7.85
C GLN A 59 -15.45 -4.64 -8.74
N GLN A 60 -15.98 -3.85 -9.67
CA GLN A 60 -15.20 -2.83 -10.36
C GLN A 60 -14.70 -1.86 -9.29
N ALA A 61 -13.37 -1.79 -9.14
CA ALA A 61 -12.73 -0.80 -8.29
C ALA A 61 -13.17 0.60 -8.76
N ALA A 62 -13.82 1.35 -7.87
CA ALA A 62 -14.11 2.77 -8.06
C ALA A 62 -12.84 3.61 -7.86
#